data_AF-A0A6N8YAK1-F1
#
_entry.id   AF-A0A6N8YAK1-F1
#
_cell.length_a   1.000
_cell.length_b   1.000
_cell.length_c   1.000
_cell.angle_alpha   90.00
_cell.angle_beta   90.00
_cell.angle_gamma   90.00
#
_symmetry.space_group_name_H-M   'P 1'
#
loop_
_entity.id
_entity.type
_entity.pdbx_description
1 polymer ?
#
loop_
_entity_poly.entity_id
_entity_poly.type
_entity_poly.pdbx_seq_one_letter_code
_entity_poly.pdbx_strand_id
1 'polypeptide(L)'
;MTEQGPPMRRPIPAALVVARRAMVTAAAAMVIAALAVVVALLGEPGTDPADTAALERARDDASSARDDADAATDMADAAIAIADEAASRAAAAEAALAEVVASAGEGMDPEVIARLEAQLDEAQSLAATALVAADAAAGAADDGTAPEDATETGEVSEQEEPAAADEDAAEPDEPAAADEDAAEPDEDAAESDEPAAADEDAAESDDTGAAADLPGELSELGPAEGAGLAVVGIRYDSALNMRAVPNGEIIARLDNVLDGVSEPAIYVRRPDSDNIITTVVWKRGVVATGNTRQLTTSTWHEFLAGDLTGWSSAAYLAQLGATEDATSEVVDALGELPVADTMGELGLAVAQTMASQEPQSSVVVSGAPGLSGDLGRVTIDIVGIGDDSVRGFRLVIFAHPAENWTEDDPGPFTLKSVERTVLCHSHRGVSADGVCN
;
A
#
# COMPACT_ATOMS: atom_id res chain seq x y z
N MET A 1 30.00 -18.34 8.40
CA MET A 1 28.85 -17.65 9.03
C MET A 1 29.03 -16.18 8.78
N THR A 2 28.44 -15.69 7.69
CA THR A 2 28.43 -14.27 7.31
C THR A 2 27.00 -13.80 7.51
N GLU A 3 26.79 -12.95 8.51
CA GLU A 3 25.51 -12.28 8.77
C GLU A 3 25.14 -11.44 7.54
N GLN A 4 24.11 -11.83 6.80
CA GLN A 4 23.50 -10.99 5.77
C GLN A 4 22.52 -10.05 6.47
N GLY A 5 22.88 -8.76 6.53
CA GLY A 5 22.03 -7.71 7.04
C GLY A 5 20.73 -7.56 6.22
N PRO A 6 19.69 -6.96 6.81
CA PRO A 6 18.36 -6.84 6.21
C PRO A 6 18.39 -6.04 4.91
N PRO A 7 17.46 -6.30 3.96
CA PRO A 7 17.38 -5.58 2.70
C PRO A 7 17.11 -4.09 2.97
N MET A 8 18.04 -3.23 2.54
CA MET A 8 17.90 -1.78 2.64
C MET A 8 16.70 -1.31 1.82
N ARG A 9 15.76 -0.62 2.49
CA ARG A 9 14.66 0.11 1.83
C ARG A 9 15.26 1.12 0.87
N ARG A 10 14.81 1.13 -0.38
CA ARG A 10 15.11 2.24 -1.30
C ARG A 10 14.41 3.49 -0.75
N PRO A 11 15.14 4.55 -0.36
CA PRO A 11 14.52 5.79 0.07
C PRO A 11 13.70 6.36 -1.08
N ILE A 12 12.52 6.90 -0.75
CA ILE A 12 11.78 7.76 -1.69
C ILE A 12 12.74 8.89 -2.06
N PRO A 13 13.00 9.14 -3.36
CA PRO A 13 13.97 10.15 -3.75
C PRO A 13 13.52 11.50 -3.18
N ALA A 14 14.36 12.12 -2.34
CA ALA A 14 14.08 13.38 -1.66
C ALA A 14 13.56 14.45 -2.64
N ALA A 15 14.04 14.43 -3.89
CA ALA A 15 13.56 15.26 -5.01
C ALA A 15 12.03 15.24 -5.19
N LEU A 16 11.36 14.10 -4.98
CA LEU A 16 9.91 13.97 -5.15
C LEU A 16 9.11 14.60 -4.00
N VAL A 17 9.70 14.63 -2.79
CA VAL A 17 9.12 15.32 -1.63
C VAL A 17 9.27 16.84 -1.79
N VAL A 18 10.42 17.30 -2.28
CA VAL A 18 10.68 18.72 -2.57
C VAL A 18 9.77 19.23 -3.69
N ALA A 19 9.61 18.48 -4.78
CA ALA A 19 8.72 18.84 -5.89
C ALA A 19 7.24 18.93 -5.45
N ARG A 20 6.78 18.00 -4.59
CA ARG A 20 5.42 18.07 -4.03
C ARG A 20 5.21 19.29 -3.16
N ARG A 21 6.18 19.64 -2.29
CA ARG A 21 6.08 20.84 -1.44
C ARG A 21 6.08 22.11 -2.26
N ALA A 22 6.96 22.25 -3.25
CA ALA A 22 6.99 23.41 -4.15
C ALA A 22 5.67 23.60 -4.90
N MET A 23 5.04 22.51 -5.39
CA MET A 23 3.70 22.59 -6.01
C MET A 23 2.63 23.07 -5.03
N VAL A 24 2.63 22.57 -3.79
CA VAL A 24 1.65 22.97 -2.77
C VAL A 24 1.80 24.46 -2.42
N THR A 25 3.03 24.95 -2.25
CA THR A 25 3.29 26.37 -1.96
C THR A 25 2.88 27.27 -3.13
N ALA A 26 3.18 26.86 -4.37
CA ALA A 26 2.77 27.59 -5.57
C ALA A 26 1.25 27.61 -5.76
N ALA A 27 0.56 26.49 -5.47
CA ALA A 27 -0.89 26.42 -5.49
C ALA A 27 -1.53 27.34 -4.43
N ALA A 28 -1.00 27.35 -3.20
CA ALA A 28 -1.47 28.23 -2.14
C ALA A 28 -1.31 29.71 -2.50
N ALA A 29 -0.17 30.10 -3.07
CA ALA A 29 0.07 31.47 -3.54
C ALA A 29 -0.91 31.90 -4.65
N MET A 30 -1.21 31.00 -5.60
CA MET A 30 -2.20 31.26 -6.65
C MET A 30 -3.62 31.43 -6.09
N VAL A 31 -4.01 30.64 -5.09
CA VAL A 31 -5.32 30.75 -4.42
C VAL A 31 -5.44 32.08 -3.68
N ILE A 32 -4.41 32.51 -2.95
CA ILE A 32 -4.38 33.80 -2.26
C ILE A 32 -4.49 34.96 -3.26
N ALA A 33 -3.76 34.90 -4.37
CA ALA A 33 -3.83 35.91 -5.43
C ALA A 33 -5.22 35.96 -6.10
N ALA A 34 -5.84 34.80 -6.35
CA ALA A 34 -7.19 34.72 -6.89
C ALA A 34 -8.24 35.30 -5.93
N LEU A 35 -8.12 35.01 -4.63
CA LEU A 35 -8.96 35.58 -3.58
C LEU A 35 -8.84 37.10 -3.51
N ALA A 36 -7.63 37.65 -3.58
CA ALA A 36 -7.41 39.10 -3.62
C ALA A 36 -8.08 39.77 -4.83
N VAL A 37 -8.01 39.14 -6.01
CA VAL A 37 -8.69 39.62 -7.23
C VAL A 37 -10.21 39.56 -7.08
N VAL A 38 -10.76 38.48 -6.49
CA VAL A 38 -12.20 38.34 -6.26
C VAL A 38 -12.70 39.40 -5.27
N VAL A 39 -11.97 39.64 -4.17
CA VAL A 39 -12.29 40.69 -3.20
C VAL A 39 -12.27 42.08 -3.87
N ALA A 40 -11.29 42.34 -4.73
CA ALA A 40 -11.21 43.60 -5.48
C ALA A 40 -12.35 43.78 -6.51
N LEU A 41 -12.85 42.69 -7.11
CA LEU A 41 -13.97 42.72 -8.06
C LEU A 41 -15.34 42.84 -7.37
N LEU A 42 -15.46 42.41 -6.12
CA LEU A 42 -16.70 42.48 -5.33
C LEU A 42 -16.85 43.79 -4.55
N GLY A 43 -15.77 44.54 -4.33
CA GLY A 43 -15.84 45.88 -3.78
C GLY A 43 -16.51 46.85 -4.77
N GLU A 44 -17.53 47.60 -4.32
CA GLU A 44 -18.03 48.73 -5.09
C GLU A 44 -16.85 49.66 -5.43
N PRO A 45 -16.71 50.16 -6.66
CA PRO A 45 -15.58 51.00 -7.07
C PRO A 45 -15.62 52.36 -6.36
N GLY A 46 -15.21 52.37 -5.10
CA GLY A 46 -14.91 53.52 -4.30
C GLY A 46 -13.46 53.93 -4.56
N THR A 47 -13.30 55.15 -5.05
CA THR A 47 -12.03 55.77 -5.46
C THR A 47 -11.14 56.13 -4.27
N ASP A 48 -10.82 55.20 -3.37
CA ASP A 48 -9.78 55.45 -2.37
C ASP A 48 -8.40 55.13 -2.99
N PRO A 49 -7.51 56.14 -3.15
CA PRO A 49 -6.15 55.91 -3.60
C PRO A 49 -5.37 54.92 -2.71
N ALA A 50 -5.76 54.74 -1.44
CA ALA A 50 -5.17 53.75 -0.55
C ALA A 50 -5.43 52.31 -1.01
N ASP A 51 -6.66 52.00 -1.43
CA ASP A 51 -7.04 50.65 -1.89
C ASP A 51 -6.36 50.32 -3.23
N THR A 52 -6.22 51.32 -4.11
CA THR A 52 -5.48 51.16 -5.37
C THR A 52 -4.00 50.87 -5.11
N ALA A 53 -3.37 51.58 -4.17
CA ALA A 53 -1.97 51.34 -3.80
C ALA A 53 -1.77 50.00 -3.09
N ALA A 54 -2.75 49.53 -2.32
CA ALA A 54 -2.72 48.20 -1.70
C ALA A 54 -2.83 47.10 -2.75
N LEU A 55 -3.69 47.27 -3.76
CA LEU A 55 -3.85 46.33 -4.86
C LEU A 55 -2.60 46.26 -5.75
N GLU A 56 -1.97 47.39 -6.04
CA GLU A 56 -0.69 47.43 -6.79
C GLU A 56 0.41 46.70 -6.02
N ARG A 57 0.52 46.93 -4.70
CA ARG A 57 1.50 46.21 -3.85
C ARG A 57 1.22 44.70 -3.84
N ALA A 58 -0.03 44.28 -3.65
CA ALA A 58 -0.39 42.86 -3.67
C ALA A 58 -0.10 42.20 -5.03
N ARG A 59 -0.26 42.93 -6.14
CA ARG A 59 0.09 42.47 -7.48
C ARG A 59 1.61 42.31 -7.65
N ASP A 60 2.39 43.27 -7.16
CA ASP A 60 3.85 43.21 -7.20
C ASP A 60 4.38 42.07 -6.32
N ASP A 61 3.82 41.87 -5.13
CA ASP A 61 4.14 40.77 -4.22
C ASP A 61 3.82 39.41 -4.85
N ALA A 62 2.65 39.28 -5.51
CA ALA A 62 2.27 38.07 -6.23
C ALA A 62 3.16 37.80 -7.45
N SER A 63 3.62 38.85 -8.14
CA SER A 63 4.59 38.71 -9.24
C SER A 63 5.95 38.24 -8.71
N SER A 64 6.43 38.81 -7.60
CA SER A 64 7.68 38.41 -6.96
C SER A 64 7.63 36.95 -6.49
N ALA A 65 6.54 36.56 -5.83
CA ALA A 65 6.36 35.17 -5.37
C ALA A 65 6.33 34.16 -6.54
N ARG A 66 5.79 34.57 -7.70
CA ARG A 66 5.83 33.76 -8.92
C ARG A 66 7.24 33.62 -9.47
N ASP A 67 8.00 34.72 -9.56
CA ASP A 67 9.38 34.69 -10.01
C ASP A 67 10.26 33.81 -9.09
N ASP A 68 10.02 33.84 -7.77
CA ASP A 68 10.70 32.98 -6.80
C ASP A 68 10.33 31.50 -6.97
N ALA A 69 9.05 31.19 -7.26
CA ALA A 69 8.60 29.83 -7.53
C ALA A 69 9.17 29.26 -8.84
N ASP A 70 9.25 30.08 -9.89
CA ASP A 70 9.88 29.72 -11.16
C ASP A 70 11.39 29.46 -10.95
N ALA A 71 12.09 30.31 -10.19
CA ALA A 71 13.49 30.10 -9.84
C ALA A 71 13.73 28.83 -8.98
N ALA A 72 12.82 28.51 -8.07
CA ALA A 72 12.86 27.26 -7.30
C ALA A 72 12.67 26.02 -8.18
N THR A 73 11.78 26.11 -9.19
CA THR A 73 11.56 25.05 -10.18
C THR A 73 12.81 24.84 -11.03
N ASP A 74 13.43 25.91 -11.54
CA ASP A 74 14.68 25.85 -12.30
C ASP A 74 15.82 25.21 -11.49
N MET A 75 15.91 25.52 -10.18
CA MET A 75 16.89 24.90 -9.27
C MET A 75 16.62 23.40 -9.05
N ALA A 76 15.34 23.00 -8.94
CA ALA A 76 14.96 21.60 -8.82
C ALA A 76 15.30 20.81 -10.09
N ASP A 77 15.02 21.35 -11.27
CA ASP A 77 15.36 20.73 -12.56
C ASP A 77 16.87 20.59 -12.74
N ALA A 78 17.65 21.60 -12.33
CA ALA A 78 19.11 21.51 -12.34
C ALA A 78 19.62 20.42 -11.38
N ALA A 79 19.01 20.27 -10.20
CA ALA A 79 19.37 19.21 -9.25
C ALA A 79 19.05 17.80 -9.80
N ILE A 80 17.91 17.64 -10.47
CA ILE A 80 17.54 16.38 -11.15
C ILE A 80 18.56 16.04 -12.24
N ALA A 81 18.94 17.01 -13.09
CA ALA A 81 19.93 16.79 -14.13
C ALA A 81 21.30 16.37 -13.57
N ILE A 82 21.74 16.96 -12.45
CA ILE A 82 22.98 16.56 -11.76
C ILE A 82 22.87 15.13 -11.20
N ALA A 83 21.72 14.77 -10.62
CA ALA A 83 21.49 13.42 -10.11
C ALA A 83 21.49 12.37 -11.23
N ASP A 84 20.88 12.65 -12.37
CA ASP A 84 20.89 11.78 -13.54
C ASP A 84 22.30 11.60 -14.12
N GLU A 85 23.09 12.68 -14.19
CA GLU A 85 24.50 12.59 -14.63
C GLU A 85 25.32 11.75 -13.65
N ALA A 86 25.13 11.92 -12.33
CA ALA A 86 25.81 11.13 -11.31
C ALA A 86 25.43 9.64 -11.41
N ALA A 87 24.14 9.33 -11.59
CA ALA A 87 23.67 7.96 -11.79
C ALA A 87 24.26 7.33 -13.05
N SER A 88 24.32 8.08 -14.16
CA SER A 88 24.95 7.60 -15.40
C SER A 88 26.44 7.32 -15.22
N ARG A 89 27.17 8.14 -14.45
CA ARG A 89 28.60 7.92 -14.16
C ARG A 89 28.81 6.70 -13.27
N ALA A 90 27.97 6.50 -12.26
CA ALA A 90 28.01 5.31 -11.40
C ALA A 90 27.78 4.03 -12.20
N ALA A 91 26.75 4.00 -13.05
CA ALA A 91 26.47 2.85 -13.92
C ALA A 91 27.63 2.55 -14.89
N ALA A 92 28.26 3.59 -15.46
CA ALA A 92 29.42 3.42 -16.32
C ALA A 92 30.65 2.86 -15.55
N ALA A 93 30.86 3.31 -14.31
CA ALA A 93 31.93 2.80 -13.45
C ALA A 93 31.70 1.33 -13.06
N GLU A 94 30.48 0.95 -12.71
CA GLU A 94 30.10 -0.45 -12.43
C GLU A 94 30.30 -1.35 -13.64
N ALA A 95 29.89 -0.90 -14.83
CA ALA A 95 30.10 -1.65 -16.08
C ALA A 95 31.59 -1.82 -16.40
N ALA A 96 32.40 -0.78 -16.23
CA ALA A 96 33.85 -0.85 -16.41
C ALA A 96 34.51 -1.81 -15.40
N LEU A 97 34.07 -1.79 -14.14
CA LEU A 97 34.54 -2.72 -13.11
C LEU A 97 34.17 -4.17 -13.47
N ALA A 98 32.94 -4.41 -13.92
CA ALA A 98 32.49 -5.74 -14.34
C ALA A 98 33.29 -6.28 -15.53
N GLU A 99 33.60 -5.44 -16.52
CA GLU A 99 34.44 -5.80 -17.68
C GLU A 99 35.88 -6.10 -17.27
N VAL A 100 36.45 -5.31 -16.35
CA VAL A 100 37.79 -5.54 -15.80
C VAL A 100 37.84 -6.84 -15.00
N VAL A 101 36.83 -7.12 -14.17
CA VAL A 101 36.72 -8.39 -13.41
C VAL A 101 36.55 -9.58 -14.34
N ALA A 102 35.76 -9.46 -15.41
CA ALA A 102 35.55 -10.54 -16.37
C ALA A 102 36.78 -10.83 -17.24
N SER A 103 37.61 -9.83 -17.51
CA SER A 103 38.82 -9.95 -18.35
C SER A 103 40.09 -10.34 -17.58
N ALA A 104 40.08 -10.20 -16.26
CA ALA A 104 41.21 -10.59 -15.43
C ALA A 104 41.17 -12.08 -15.06
N GLY A 105 42.17 -12.83 -15.54
CA GLY A 105 42.64 -14.03 -14.82
C GLY A 105 43.33 -13.65 -13.50
N GLU A 106 43.90 -14.63 -12.77
CA GLU A 106 44.52 -14.55 -11.42
C GLU A 106 45.65 -13.50 -11.18
N GLY A 107 45.84 -12.49 -12.03
CA GLY A 107 46.90 -11.49 -11.93
C GLY A 107 46.45 -10.05 -12.15
N MET A 108 45.33 -9.62 -11.57
CA MET A 108 44.93 -8.22 -11.65
C MET A 108 45.86 -7.33 -10.79
N ASP A 109 46.27 -6.19 -11.36
CA ASP A 109 47.08 -5.20 -10.67
C ASP A 109 46.24 -4.50 -9.57
N PRO A 110 46.61 -4.61 -8.28
CA PRO A 110 45.87 -3.99 -7.18
C PRO A 110 45.75 -2.46 -7.32
N GLU A 111 46.63 -1.79 -8.06
CA GLU A 111 46.50 -0.35 -8.31
C GLU A 111 45.29 0.00 -9.19
N VAL A 112 44.86 -0.92 -10.07
CA VAL A 112 43.68 -0.71 -10.92
C VAL A 112 42.40 -0.86 -10.11
N ILE A 113 42.34 -1.84 -9.21
CA ILE A 113 41.21 -2.04 -8.29
C ILE A 113 41.06 -0.81 -7.40
N ALA A 114 42.14 -0.36 -6.76
CA ALA A 114 42.11 0.80 -5.88
C ALA A 114 41.68 2.09 -6.60
N ARG A 115 42.02 2.24 -7.90
CA ARG A 115 41.57 3.38 -8.70
C ARG A 115 40.07 3.33 -8.99
N LEU A 116 39.53 2.16 -9.30
CA LEU A 116 38.10 1.98 -9.57
C LEU A 116 37.26 2.15 -8.30
N GLU A 117 37.72 1.64 -7.16
CA GLU A 117 37.09 1.86 -5.85
C GLU A 117 37.07 3.36 -5.50
N ALA A 118 38.19 4.07 -5.71
CA ALA A 118 38.23 5.52 -5.48
C ALA A 118 37.27 6.30 -6.39
N GLN A 119 37.09 5.88 -7.65
CA GLN A 119 36.12 6.50 -8.56
C GLN A 119 34.67 6.23 -8.14
N LEU A 120 34.38 5.05 -7.59
CA LEU A 120 33.05 4.72 -7.05
C LEU A 120 32.74 5.54 -5.81
N ASP A 121 33.69 5.66 -4.88
CA ASP A 121 33.54 6.50 -3.67
C ASP A 121 33.34 7.98 -4.03
N GLU A 122 34.07 8.50 -5.02
CA GLU A 122 33.88 9.87 -5.51
C GLU A 122 32.47 10.09 -6.10
N ALA A 123 31.97 9.13 -6.89
CA ALA A 123 30.62 9.19 -7.44
C ALA A 123 29.54 9.14 -6.35
N GLN A 124 29.70 8.30 -5.34
CA GLN A 124 28.78 8.22 -4.20
C GLN A 124 28.80 9.50 -3.36
N SER A 125 29.98 10.09 -3.14
CA SER A 125 30.13 11.37 -2.43
C SER A 125 29.47 12.53 -3.17
N LEU A 126 29.59 12.58 -4.50
CA LEU A 126 28.89 13.56 -5.34
C LEU A 126 27.37 13.40 -5.26
N ALA A 127 26.86 12.17 -5.31
CA ALA A 127 25.43 11.89 -5.17
C ALA A 127 24.89 12.31 -3.78
N ALA A 128 25.63 12.02 -2.71
CA ALA A 128 25.27 12.45 -1.36
C ALA A 128 25.27 13.99 -1.22
N THR A 129 26.25 14.67 -1.81
CA THR A 129 26.33 16.14 -1.81
C THR A 129 25.17 16.76 -2.57
N ALA A 130 24.78 16.19 -3.71
CA ALA A 130 23.62 16.63 -4.48
C ALA A 130 22.31 16.47 -3.69
N LEU A 131 22.16 15.39 -2.92
CA LEU A 131 21.00 15.17 -2.06
C LEU A 131 20.91 16.22 -0.94
N VAL A 132 22.02 16.52 -0.27
CA VAL A 132 22.08 17.56 0.78
C VAL A 132 21.79 18.95 0.20
N ALA A 133 22.29 19.25 -1.00
CA ALA A 133 21.99 20.51 -1.68
C ALA A 133 20.50 20.63 -2.04
N ALA A 134 19.86 19.55 -2.47
CA ALA A 134 18.42 19.51 -2.74
C ALA A 134 17.59 19.72 -1.45
N ASP A 135 17.99 19.11 -0.33
CA ASP A 135 17.32 19.31 0.96
C ASP A 135 17.51 20.75 1.50
N ALA A 136 18.71 21.32 1.35
CA ALA A 136 18.98 22.70 1.77
C ALA A 136 18.18 23.72 0.94
N ALA A 137 18.04 23.49 -0.37
CA ALA A 137 17.19 24.31 -1.24
C ALA A 137 15.71 24.21 -0.83
N ALA A 138 15.27 23.05 -0.35
CA ALA A 138 13.90 22.86 0.13
C ALA A 138 13.63 23.51 1.50
N GLY A 139 14.64 23.55 2.38
CA GLY A 139 14.51 24.12 3.73
C GLY A 139 14.60 25.65 3.80
N ALA A 140 15.25 26.30 2.83
CA ALA A 140 15.43 27.76 2.83
C ALA A 140 14.13 28.55 2.57
N ALA A 141 13.05 27.89 2.12
CA ALA A 141 11.76 28.53 1.87
C ALA A 141 10.86 28.65 3.13
N ASP A 142 11.26 28.07 4.27
CA ASP A 142 10.41 27.93 5.47
C ASP A 142 10.73 28.92 6.60
N ASP A 143 11.78 29.75 6.47
CA ASP A 143 12.17 30.70 7.53
C ASP A 143 11.39 32.02 7.50
N GLY A 144 10.13 31.94 7.05
CA GLY A 144 9.17 33.03 7.06
C GLY A 144 8.82 33.41 8.49
N THR A 145 9.62 34.28 9.09
CA THR A 145 9.32 34.94 10.37
C THR A 145 8.02 35.73 10.19
N ALA A 146 6.89 35.12 10.56
CA ALA A 146 5.61 35.80 10.59
C ALA A 146 5.72 37.00 11.55
N PRO A 147 5.24 38.20 11.19
CA PRO A 147 5.19 39.31 12.12
C PRO A 147 4.24 38.94 13.27
N GLU A 148 4.78 38.88 14.49
CA GLU A 148 3.98 38.76 15.71
C GLU A 148 3.05 39.97 15.80
N ASP A 149 1.78 39.78 15.42
CA ASP A 149 0.75 40.80 15.53
C ASP A 149 0.24 40.84 16.98
N ALA A 150 0.51 41.97 17.62
CA ALA A 150 0.09 42.29 18.97
C ALA A 150 -1.36 42.78 18.94
N THR A 151 -2.32 41.87 19.16
CA THR A 151 -3.70 42.23 19.51
C THR A 151 -4.14 41.53 20.80
N GLU A 152 -3.70 42.13 21.90
CA GLU A 152 -4.29 41.97 23.23
C GLU A 152 -5.72 42.54 23.22
N THR A 153 -6.75 41.69 23.25
CA THR A 153 -8.13 42.12 23.50
C THR A 153 -8.83 41.22 24.51
N GLY A 154 -8.92 41.75 25.74
CA GLY A 154 -10.16 41.84 26.51
C GLY A 154 -10.88 40.55 26.91
N GLU A 155 -10.60 40.11 28.14
CA GLU A 155 -11.49 39.29 28.95
C GLU A 155 -12.92 39.89 29.03
N VAL A 156 -13.94 39.09 28.72
CA VAL A 156 -15.26 39.23 29.36
C VAL A 156 -15.77 37.83 29.70
N SER A 157 -15.85 37.58 31.01
CA SER A 157 -16.50 36.42 31.60
C SER A 157 -18.02 36.59 31.54
N GLU A 158 -18.75 35.61 31.04
CA GLU A 158 -20.13 35.35 31.48
C GLU A 158 -20.30 33.86 31.78
N GLN A 159 -20.57 33.63 33.06
CA GLN A 159 -20.84 32.39 33.73
C GLN A 159 -22.36 32.25 33.75
N GLU A 160 -22.93 31.29 33.01
CA GLU A 160 -24.37 31.01 33.05
C GLU A 160 -24.64 29.63 33.68
N GLU A 161 -25.59 29.65 34.61
CA GLU A 161 -26.04 28.58 35.52
C GLU A 161 -26.64 27.36 34.79
N PRO A 162 -26.53 26.15 35.37
CA PRO A 162 -27.27 24.98 34.90
C PRO A 162 -28.69 24.95 35.50
N ALA A 163 -29.70 24.88 34.63
CA ALA A 163 -31.06 24.55 35.00
C ALA A 163 -31.23 23.02 35.17
N ALA A 164 -31.86 22.65 36.28
CA ALA A 164 -32.23 21.29 36.66
C ALA A 164 -33.64 20.90 36.17
N ALA A 165 -33.98 19.62 36.39
CA ALA A 165 -35.28 18.93 36.25
C ALA A 165 -35.59 18.45 34.81
N ASP A 166 -36.15 17.27 34.54
CA ASP A 166 -36.96 16.30 35.30
C ASP A 166 -36.68 14.89 34.72
N GLU A 167 -36.55 13.84 35.54
CA GLU A 167 -37.60 12.83 35.77
C GLU A 167 -38.29 12.31 34.49
N ASP A 168 -37.89 11.12 34.01
CA ASP A 168 -38.89 10.06 33.85
C ASP A 168 -38.25 8.66 33.83
N ALA A 169 -38.82 7.81 34.67
CA ALA A 169 -38.46 6.43 34.86
C ALA A 169 -39.32 5.54 33.95
N ALA A 170 -38.67 4.73 33.12
CA ALA A 170 -39.32 3.59 32.48
C ALA A 170 -38.53 2.33 32.84
N GLU A 171 -39.13 1.55 33.73
CA GLU A 171 -38.73 0.20 34.14
C GLU A 171 -38.86 -0.82 32.98
N PRO A 172 -38.23 -2.00 33.11
CA PRO A 172 -37.96 -2.92 32.01
C PRO A 172 -39.13 -3.89 31.76
N ASP A 173 -39.42 -4.18 30.49
CA ASP A 173 -40.32 -5.28 30.12
C ASP A 173 -39.53 -6.60 30.02
N GLU A 174 -39.99 -7.56 30.82
CA GLU A 174 -39.55 -8.95 30.87
C GLU A 174 -39.80 -9.74 29.57
N PRO A 175 -39.07 -10.85 29.35
CA PRO A 175 -39.12 -11.63 28.13
C PRO A 175 -40.31 -12.60 28.09
N ALA A 176 -40.94 -12.73 26.92
CA ALA A 176 -41.90 -13.78 26.63
C ALA A 176 -41.17 -15.10 26.31
N ALA A 177 -41.43 -16.11 27.13
CA ALA A 177 -41.14 -17.51 26.86
C ALA A 177 -42.13 -18.10 25.83
N ALA A 178 -41.61 -18.92 24.92
CA ALA A 178 -42.33 -19.96 24.19
C ALA A 178 -41.33 -21.12 24.02
N ASP A 179 -41.42 -22.18 24.83
CA ASP A 179 -42.23 -23.39 24.62
C ASP A 179 -41.94 -24.15 23.32
N GLU A 180 -41.35 -25.34 23.55
CA GLU A 180 -41.65 -26.64 22.95
C GLU A 180 -41.89 -26.72 21.44
N ASP A 181 -40.98 -27.37 20.70
CA ASP A 181 -41.40 -28.59 20.02
C ASP A 181 -40.24 -29.54 19.72
N ALA A 182 -40.46 -30.80 20.05
CA ALA A 182 -39.57 -31.92 19.85
C ALA A 182 -39.86 -32.56 18.50
N ALA A 183 -38.83 -32.79 17.69
CA ALA A 183 -38.92 -33.69 16.55
C ALA A 183 -37.61 -34.48 16.43
N GLU A 184 -37.63 -35.69 17.01
CA GLU A 184 -36.86 -36.80 16.45
C GLU A 184 -37.41 -37.13 15.05
N PRO A 185 -36.56 -37.63 14.14
CA PRO A 185 -36.86 -38.98 13.68
C PRO A 185 -35.64 -39.88 13.43
N ASP A 186 -35.87 -41.13 13.81
CA ASP A 186 -35.57 -42.37 13.08
C ASP A 186 -34.11 -42.73 12.81
N GLU A 187 -33.58 -43.50 13.75
CA GLU A 187 -32.79 -44.69 13.43
C GLU A 187 -33.60 -45.62 12.50
N ASP A 188 -33.09 -45.90 11.31
CA ASP A 188 -33.40 -47.16 10.65
C ASP A 188 -32.15 -47.77 10.02
N ALA A 189 -31.91 -49.00 10.47
CA ALA A 189 -30.84 -49.91 10.09
C ALA A 189 -31.13 -50.62 8.76
N ALA A 190 -30.06 -50.89 8.00
CA ALA A 190 -29.87 -52.10 7.19
C ALA A 190 -28.43 -52.06 6.64
N GLU A 191 -27.50 -52.85 7.18
CA GLU A 191 -27.22 -54.26 6.85
C GLU A 191 -26.61 -54.50 5.46
N SER A 192 -25.45 -55.19 5.53
CA SER A 192 -24.98 -56.28 4.67
C SER A 192 -24.04 -56.03 3.47
N ASP A 193 -22.84 -56.58 3.67
CA ASP A 193 -22.12 -57.54 2.81
C ASP A 193 -21.71 -57.13 1.38
N GLU A 194 -20.39 -57.09 1.12
CA GLU A 194 -19.63 -58.24 0.58
C GLU A 194 -18.24 -57.76 0.08
N PRO A 195 -17.14 -58.51 0.31
CA PRO A 195 -15.79 -58.08 -0.04
C PRO A 195 -15.41 -58.54 -1.46
N ALA A 196 -15.09 -57.60 -2.34
CA ALA A 196 -14.57 -57.91 -3.67
C ALA A 196 -13.09 -57.54 -3.79
N ALA A 197 -12.29 -58.61 -3.85
CA ALA A 197 -10.97 -58.81 -4.43
C ALA A 197 -10.13 -57.59 -4.88
N ALA A 198 -8.90 -57.63 -4.36
CA ALA A 198 -7.69 -57.04 -4.91
C ALA A 198 -7.60 -57.11 -6.45
N ASP A 199 -7.41 -55.95 -7.07
CA ASP A 199 -6.63 -55.82 -8.30
C ASP A 199 -5.43 -54.91 -7.97
N GLU A 200 -4.30 -55.56 -7.69
CA GLU A 200 -2.98 -54.96 -7.57
C GLU A 200 -2.44 -54.65 -8.98
N ASP A 201 -3.06 -53.70 -9.70
CA ASP A 201 -2.42 -53.04 -10.83
C ASP A 201 -1.98 -51.65 -10.36
N ALA A 202 -0.92 -51.65 -9.55
CA ALA A 202 -0.09 -50.49 -9.31
C ALA A 202 0.58 -50.12 -10.64
N ALA A 203 -0.16 -49.38 -11.48
CA ALA A 203 0.43 -48.66 -12.58
C ALA A 203 1.53 -47.79 -11.98
N GLU A 204 2.79 -48.14 -12.29
CA GLU A 204 3.93 -47.28 -12.05
C GLU A 204 3.57 -45.93 -12.68
N SER A 205 3.23 -44.97 -11.83
CA SER A 205 3.00 -43.59 -12.24
C SER A 205 4.26 -43.15 -12.95
N ASP A 206 4.15 -43.01 -14.28
CA ASP A 206 5.20 -42.51 -15.16
C ASP A 206 5.69 -41.20 -14.54
N ASP A 207 6.83 -41.30 -13.85
CA ASP A 207 7.57 -40.20 -13.28
C ASP A 207 8.03 -39.33 -14.46
N THR A 208 7.15 -38.42 -14.87
CA THR A 208 7.44 -37.43 -15.90
C THR A 208 8.56 -36.55 -15.34
N GLY A 209 9.81 -36.93 -15.63
CA GLY A 209 11.05 -36.34 -15.10
C GLY A 209 11.25 -34.84 -15.30
N ALA A 210 10.23 -34.10 -15.75
CA ALA A 210 10.18 -32.64 -15.72
C ALA A 210 10.17 -32.06 -14.28
N ALA A 211 9.69 -32.81 -13.28
CA ALA A 211 9.68 -32.34 -11.89
C ALA A 211 11.05 -32.40 -11.18
N ALA A 212 12.00 -33.17 -11.71
CA ALA A 212 13.30 -33.42 -11.07
C ALA A 212 14.28 -32.23 -11.17
N ASP A 213 14.10 -31.33 -12.14
CA ASP A 213 15.02 -30.21 -12.41
C ASP A 213 14.58 -28.87 -11.79
N LEU A 214 13.50 -28.84 -11.00
CA LEU A 214 13.04 -27.60 -10.37
C LEU A 214 13.91 -27.21 -9.17
N PRO A 215 14.31 -25.94 -9.03
CA PRO A 215 15.05 -25.47 -7.86
C PRO A 215 14.31 -25.70 -6.54
N GLY A 216 15.06 -26.12 -5.52
CA GLY A 216 14.55 -26.32 -4.16
C GLY A 216 13.99 -27.72 -3.90
N GLU A 217 13.86 -28.03 -2.61
CA GLU A 217 13.28 -29.29 -2.15
C GLU A 217 11.76 -29.26 -2.31
N LEU A 218 11.17 -30.39 -2.67
CA LEU A 218 9.71 -30.53 -2.65
C LEU A 218 9.24 -30.43 -1.20
N SER A 219 8.24 -29.57 -0.95
CA SER A 219 7.63 -29.42 0.36
C SER A 219 6.26 -30.07 0.37
N GLU A 220 6.01 -30.95 1.34
CA GLU A 220 4.67 -31.48 1.63
C GLU A 220 3.78 -30.42 2.30
N LEU A 221 4.39 -29.38 2.87
CA LEU A 221 3.67 -28.25 3.46
C LEU A 221 3.40 -27.20 2.38
N GLY A 222 2.11 -26.96 2.11
CA GLY A 222 1.66 -26.04 1.07
C GLY A 222 0.13 -25.94 1.01
N PRO A 223 -0.42 -24.99 0.25
CA PRO A 223 -1.84 -24.94 -0.02
C PRO A 223 -2.28 -26.20 -0.78
N ALA A 224 -3.45 -26.73 -0.43
CA ALA A 224 -4.05 -27.85 -1.16
C ALA A 224 -4.30 -27.47 -2.63
N GLU A 225 -4.25 -28.47 -3.51
CA GLU A 225 -4.66 -28.28 -4.90
C GLU A 225 -6.10 -27.74 -4.96
N GLY A 226 -6.32 -26.73 -5.81
CA GLY A 226 -7.61 -26.06 -5.95
C GLY A 226 -7.87 -24.95 -4.93
N ALA A 227 -7.02 -24.76 -3.92
CA ALA A 227 -7.17 -23.68 -2.96
C ALA A 227 -6.98 -22.30 -3.60
N GLY A 228 -7.87 -21.35 -3.27
CA GLY A 228 -7.76 -19.96 -3.71
C GLY A 228 -6.72 -19.19 -2.89
N LEU A 229 -5.81 -18.49 -3.58
CA LEU A 229 -4.76 -17.67 -3.00
C LEU A 229 -4.92 -16.21 -3.43
N ALA A 230 -5.08 -15.32 -2.46
CA ALA A 230 -5.00 -13.89 -2.68
C ALA A 230 -3.53 -13.43 -2.81
N VAL A 231 -3.30 -12.47 -3.71
CA VAL A 231 -2.05 -11.70 -3.78
C VAL A 231 -2.09 -10.64 -2.69
N VAL A 232 -1.12 -10.69 -1.76
CA VAL A 232 -1.09 -9.85 -0.55
C VAL A 232 0.23 -9.11 -0.39
N GLY A 233 0.19 -7.96 0.29
CA GLY A 233 1.39 -7.18 0.64
C GLY A 233 2.10 -6.54 -0.56
N ILE A 234 1.40 -6.47 -1.69
CA ILE A 234 1.84 -5.76 -2.90
C ILE A 234 1.09 -4.43 -2.96
N ARG A 235 1.82 -3.34 -3.21
CA ARG A 235 1.22 -2.01 -3.37
C ARG A 235 0.32 -1.97 -4.61
N TYR A 236 -0.72 -1.13 -4.58
CA TYR A 236 -1.66 -0.99 -5.70
C TYR A 236 -1.00 -0.55 -7.03
N ASP A 237 0.14 0.15 -6.95
CA ASP A 237 0.96 0.60 -8.08
C ASP A 237 2.08 -0.37 -8.44
N SER A 238 2.01 -1.60 -7.94
CA SER A 238 3.04 -2.63 -8.08
C SER A 238 2.45 -3.96 -8.54
N ALA A 239 3.34 -4.89 -8.87
CA ALA A 239 3.01 -6.16 -9.47
C ALA A 239 3.71 -7.31 -8.73
N LEU A 240 3.00 -8.43 -8.56
CA LEU A 240 3.63 -9.69 -8.18
C LEU A 240 4.21 -10.37 -9.42
N ASN A 241 5.49 -10.69 -9.39
CA ASN A 241 6.12 -11.45 -10.46
C ASN A 241 5.76 -12.93 -10.36
N MET A 242 5.24 -13.47 -11.45
CA MET A 242 5.01 -14.90 -11.67
C MET A 242 6.12 -15.45 -12.55
N ARG A 243 6.76 -16.53 -12.10
CA ARG A 243 7.97 -17.09 -12.69
C ARG A 243 7.74 -18.48 -13.26
N ALA A 244 8.51 -18.87 -14.28
CA ALA A 244 8.43 -20.20 -14.88
C ALA A 244 8.80 -21.32 -13.89
N VAL A 245 9.78 -21.04 -13.03
CA VAL A 245 10.27 -21.90 -11.95
C VAL A 245 10.61 -21.02 -10.74
N PRO A 246 10.76 -21.57 -9.51
CA PRO A 246 11.21 -20.79 -8.37
C PRO A 246 12.49 -20.01 -8.67
N ASN A 247 12.45 -18.70 -8.45
CA ASN A 247 13.55 -17.76 -8.74
C ASN A 247 14.03 -17.73 -10.22
N GLY A 248 13.26 -18.27 -11.16
CA GLY A 248 13.58 -18.31 -12.60
C GLY A 248 13.11 -17.06 -13.38
N GLU A 249 12.96 -17.19 -14.69
CA GLU A 249 12.46 -16.11 -15.56
C GLU A 249 11.03 -15.69 -15.20
N ILE A 250 10.74 -14.38 -15.30
CA ILE A 250 9.39 -13.82 -15.10
C ILE A 250 8.58 -14.08 -16.38
N ILE A 251 7.44 -14.77 -16.25
CA ILE A 251 6.54 -15.10 -17.35
C ILE A 251 5.26 -14.27 -17.36
N ALA A 252 4.90 -13.69 -16.22
CA ALA A 252 3.80 -12.75 -16.10
C ALA A 252 3.94 -11.84 -14.87
N ARG A 253 3.15 -10.77 -14.85
CA ARG A 253 2.97 -9.85 -13.73
C ARG A 253 1.51 -9.88 -13.29
N LEU A 254 1.27 -9.95 -11.99
CA LEU A 254 -0.07 -9.93 -11.41
C LEU A 254 -0.27 -8.59 -10.71
N ASP A 255 -1.16 -7.78 -11.26
CA ASP A 255 -1.50 -6.47 -10.73
C ASP A 255 -2.84 -6.53 -10.02
N ASN A 256 -2.88 -6.08 -8.76
CA ASN A 256 -4.13 -5.89 -8.05
C ASN A 256 -4.79 -4.61 -8.58
N VAL A 257 -5.80 -4.75 -9.43
CA VAL A 257 -6.57 -3.60 -9.92
C VAL A 257 -7.88 -3.53 -9.16
N LEU A 258 -7.94 -2.55 -8.27
CA LEU A 258 -9.09 -2.29 -7.39
C LEU A 258 -9.77 -0.95 -7.74
N ASP A 259 -9.40 -0.35 -8.88
CA ASP A 259 -9.76 1.01 -9.27
C ASP A 259 -10.99 0.99 -10.17
N GLY A 260 -12.11 1.56 -9.70
CA GLY A 260 -13.26 1.95 -10.52
C GLY A 260 -14.06 0.82 -11.19
N VAL A 261 -13.61 -0.43 -11.13
CA VAL A 261 -14.39 -1.60 -11.55
C VAL A 261 -15.32 -2.03 -10.43
N SER A 262 -16.57 -2.34 -10.79
CA SER A 262 -17.60 -2.83 -9.86
C SER A 262 -17.19 -4.13 -9.16
N GLU A 263 -16.26 -4.89 -9.75
CA GLU A 263 -15.71 -6.10 -9.17
C GLU A 263 -14.17 -6.03 -9.11
N PRO A 264 -13.56 -6.16 -7.92
CA PRO A 264 -12.11 -6.20 -7.79
C PRO A 264 -11.53 -7.37 -8.58
N ALA A 265 -10.39 -7.15 -9.25
CA ALA A 265 -9.78 -8.15 -10.11
C ALA A 265 -8.25 -8.15 -10.03
N ILE A 266 -7.65 -9.27 -10.41
CA ILE A 266 -6.20 -9.38 -10.61
C ILE A 266 -5.97 -9.44 -12.12
N TYR A 267 -5.22 -8.48 -12.66
CA TYR A 267 -4.81 -8.51 -14.06
C TYR A 267 -3.51 -9.26 -14.21
N VAL A 268 -3.52 -10.28 -15.06
CA VAL A 268 -2.33 -11.03 -15.44
C VAL A 268 -1.79 -10.40 -16.71
N ARG A 269 -0.62 -9.75 -16.63
CA ARG A 269 0.01 -9.06 -17.76
C ARG A 269 1.28 -9.75 -18.20
N ARG A 270 1.71 -9.43 -19.42
CA ARG A 270 3.03 -9.84 -19.91
C ARG A 270 4.15 -9.15 -19.09
N PRO A 271 5.34 -9.77 -18.97
CA PRO A 271 6.44 -9.23 -18.14
C PRO A 271 6.84 -7.80 -18.48
N ASP A 272 6.95 -7.48 -19.77
CA ASP A 272 7.48 -6.19 -20.25
C ASP A 272 6.42 -5.37 -21.02
N SER A 273 5.14 -5.56 -20.69
CA SER A 273 4.06 -4.90 -21.40
C SER A 273 2.81 -4.72 -20.53
N ASP A 274 2.04 -3.68 -20.81
CA ASP A 274 0.74 -3.45 -20.17
C ASP A 274 -0.39 -4.29 -20.77
N ASN A 275 -0.08 -5.16 -21.75
CA ASN A 275 -1.05 -6.07 -22.34
C ASN A 275 -1.54 -7.08 -21.31
N ILE A 276 -2.84 -7.05 -21.05
CA ILE A 276 -3.55 -8.03 -20.22
C ILE A 276 -3.65 -9.35 -21.00
N ILE A 277 -3.19 -10.43 -20.39
CA ILE A 277 -3.33 -11.81 -20.87
C ILE A 277 -4.70 -12.35 -20.44
N THR A 278 -5.01 -12.21 -19.16
CA THR A 278 -6.26 -12.66 -18.56
C THR A 278 -6.58 -11.87 -17.29
N THR A 279 -7.82 -12.02 -16.81
CA THR A 279 -8.33 -11.38 -15.61
C THR A 279 -8.81 -12.47 -14.66
N VAL A 280 -8.33 -12.42 -13.42
CA VAL A 280 -8.69 -13.36 -12.37
C VAL A 280 -9.62 -12.67 -11.38
N VAL A 281 -10.73 -13.34 -11.01
CA VAL A 281 -11.69 -12.83 -10.04
C VAL A 281 -11.02 -12.77 -8.67
N TRP A 282 -10.95 -11.58 -8.07
CA TRP A 282 -10.20 -11.36 -6.84
C TRP A 282 -10.68 -12.19 -5.66
N LYS A 283 -12.01 -12.42 -5.54
CA LYS A 283 -12.59 -13.28 -4.49
C LYS A 283 -12.10 -14.73 -4.54
N ARG A 284 -11.71 -15.21 -5.72
CA ARG A 284 -11.12 -16.55 -5.89
C ARG A 284 -9.59 -16.51 -5.83
N GLY A 285 -8.99 -15.39 -6.21
CA GLY A 285 -7.55 -15.27 -6.32
C GLY A 285 -6.98 -16.23 -7.38
N VAL A 286 -5.68 -16.49 -7.30
CA VAL A 286 -5.03 -17.53 -8.11
C VAL A 286 -5.25 -18.90 -7.47
N VAL A 287 -5.23 -19.97 -8.26
CA VAL A 287 -5.56 -21.32 -7.78
C VAL A 287 -4.29 -22.13 -7.57
N ALA A 288 -4.04 -22.58 -6.34
CA ALA A 288 -2.90 -23.44 -6.04
C ALA A 288 -2.96 -24.78 -6.81
N THR A 289 -1.83 -25.24 -7.34
CA THR A 289 -1.73 -26.58 -7.97
C THR A 289 -1.38 -27.68 -6.96
N GLY A 290 -1.15 -27.32 -5.69
CA GLY A 290 -0.63 -28.23 -4.67
C GLY A 290 0.91 -28.33 -4.65
N ASN A 291 1.59 -27.88 -5.70
CA ASN A 291 3.05 -27.95 -5.77
C ASN A 291 3.71 -26.82 -4.97
N THR A 292 4.59 -27.19 -4.03
CA THR A 292 5.36 -26.24 -3.23
C THR A 292 6.85 -26.61 -3.23
N ARG A 293 7.70 -25.60 -3.36
CA ARG A 293 9.17 -25.74 -3.33
C ARG A 293 9.76 -24.92 -2.20
N GLN A 294 10.58 -25.56 -1.39
CA GLN A 294 11.36 -24.91 -0.35
C GLN A 294 12.77 -24.63 -0.87
N LEU A 295 13.10 -23.36 -0.99
CA LEU A 295 14.46 -22.89 -1.22
C LEU A 295 15.10 -22.54 0.14
N THR A 296 16.40 -22.32 0.15
CA THR A 296 17.19 -22.02 1.35
C THR A 296 16.61 -20.85 2.18
N THR A 297 16.00 -19.85 1.53
CA THR A 297 15.53 -18.61 2.18
C THR A 297 14.07 -18.30 1.90
N SER A 298 13.36 -19.12 1.11
CA SER A 298 12.00 -18.81 0.68
C SER A 298 11.21 -20.06 0.33
N THR A 299 9.91 -19.98 0.53
CA THR A 299 8.95 -20.98 0.08
C THR A 299 8.24 -20.44 -1.16
N TRP A 300 8.03 -21.27 -2.17
CA TRP A 300 7.40 -20.91 -3.43
C TRP A 300 6.22 -21.83 -3.69
N HIS A 301 5.10 -21.24 -4.10
CA HIS A 301 3.91 -21.98 -4.50
C HIS A 301 3.71 -21.86 -6.00
N GLU A 302 3.38 -22.98 -6.62
CA GLU A 302 2.87 -23.00 -7.98
C GLU A 302 1.35 -22.76 -7.96
N PHE A 303 0.88 -21.98 -8.91
CA PHE A 303 -0.54 -21.65 -9.05
C PHE A 303 -0.91 -21.41 -10.51
N LEU A 304 -2.22 -21.45 -10.74
CA LEU A 304 -2.89 -21.08 -11.99
C LEU A 304 -3.44 -19.66 -11.87
N ALA A 305 -3.11 -18.83 -12.85
CA ALA A 305 -3.68 -17.50 -13.05
C ALA A 305 -4.38 -17.46 -14.42
N GLY A 306 -5.65 -17.88 -14.44
CA GLY A 306 -6.33 -18.27 -15.68
C GLY A 306 -5.70 -19.55 -16.25
N ASP A 307 -5.29 -19.52 -17.51
CA ASP A 307 -4.66 -20.67 -18.19
C ASP A 307 -3.12 -20.72 -18.03
N LEU A 308 -2.54 -19.77 -17.28
CA LEU A 308 -1.10 -19.70 -17.07
C LEU A 308 -0.72 -20.39 -15.75
N THR A 309 0.23 -21.32 -15.81
CA THR A 309 0.86 -21.94 -14.63
C THR A 309 2.20 -21.28 -14.34
N GLY A 310 2.50 -21.03 -13.07
CA GLY A 310 3.75 -20.41 -12.67
C GLY A 310 3.91 -20.33 -11.17
N TRP A 311 5.05 -19.77 -10.76
CA TRP A 311 5.53 -19.80 -9.38
C TRP A 311 5.65 -18.38 -8.84
N SER A 312 5.29 -18.21 -7.56
CA SER A 312 5.66 -17.01 -6.82
C SER A 312 5.99 -17.32 -5.38
N SER A 313 6.63 -16.36 -4.72
CA SER A 313 7.00 -16.48 -3.33
C SER A 313 5.74 -16.56 -2.45
N ALA A 314 5.72 -17.53 -1.55
CA ALA A 314 4.71 -17.65 -0.51
C ALA A 314 4.65 -16.38 0.37
N ALA A 315 5.65 -15.50 0.33
CA ALA A 315 5.65 -14.22 1.03
C ALA A 315 4.53 -13.25 0.57
N TYR A 316 3.99 -13.44 -0.63
CA TYR A 316 2.98 -12.57 -1.24
C TYR A 316 1.68 -13.28 -1.56
N LEU A 317 1.49 -14.48 -1.01
CA LEU A 317 0.31 -15.31 -1.20
C LEU A 317 -0.29 -15.68 0.16
N ALA A 318 -1.61 -15.62 0.26
CA ALA A 318 -2.36 -16.02 1.44
C ALA A 318 -3.70 -16.64 1.02
N GLN A 319 -4.20 -17.61 1.78
CA GLN A 319 -5.59 -18.01 1.65
C GLN A 319 -6.48 -16.98 2.38
N LEU A 320 -7.65 -16.69 1.84
CA LEU A 320 -8.60 -15.78 2.49
C LEU A 320 -9.43 -16.58 3.50
N GLY A 321 -9.42 -16.14 4.76
CA GLY A 321 -10.29 -16.63 5.81
C GLY A 321 -11.65 -15.93 5.81
N ALA A 322 -12.30 -15.93 6.97
CA ALA A 322 -13.56 -15.23 7.18
C ALA A 322 -13.41 -13.71 7.03
N THR A 323 -14.48 -13.08 6.55
CA THR A 323 -14.64 -11.62 6.53
C THR A 323 -15.65 -11.22 7.59
N GLU A 324 -15.33 -10.22 8.39
CA GLU A 324 -16.18 -9.66 9.44
C GLU A 324 -16.20 -8.13 9.40
N ASP A 325 -17.19 -7.53 10.05
CA ASP A 325 -17.26 -6.09 10.26
C ASP A 325 -16.44 -5.71 11.50
N ALA A 326 -15.42 -4.87 11.30
CA ALA A 326 -14.52 -4.40 12.35
C ALA A 326 -14.71 -2.90 12.64
N THR A 327 -15.83 -2.30 12.22
CA THR A 327 -16.08 -0.86 12.34
C THR A 327 -16.11 -0.41 13.80
N SER A 328 -16.83 -1.11 14.67
CA SER A 328 -16.90 -0.76 16.10
C SER A 328 -15.56 -0.89 16.80
N GLU A 329 -14.79 -1.95 16.50
CA GLU A 329 -13.44 -2.15 17.05
C GLU A 329 -12.52 -0.94 16.74
N VAL A 330 -12.58 -0.42 15.51
CA VAL A 330 -11.80 0.75 15.08
C VAL A 330 -12.26 2.02 15.79
N VAL A 331 -13.57 2.26 15.88
CA VAL A 331 -14.13 3.45 16.56
C VAL A 331 -13.81 3.42 18.05
N ASP A 332 -13.92 2.26 18.69
CA ASP A 332 -13.57 2.09 20.10
C ASP A 332 -12.07 2.33 20.34
N ALA A 333 -11.21 1.87 19.43
CA ALA A 333 -9.77 2.06 19.54
C ALA A 333 -9.34 3.54 19.37
N LEU A 334 -10.04 4.30 18.52
CA LEU A 334 -9.73 5.70 18.26
C LEU A 334 -10.49 6.67 19.18
N GLY A 335 -11.57 6.21 19.83
CA GLY A 335 -12.42 6.99 20.71
C GLY A 335 -13.45 7.88 19.99
N GLU A 336 -13.38 7.98 18.66
CA GLU A 336 -14.32 8.74 17.83
C GLU A 336 -14.35 8.17 16.40
N LEU A 337 -15.33 8.61 15.60
CA LEU A 337 -15.43 8.22 14.19
C LEU A 337 -14.33 8.94 13.39
N PRO A 338 -13.35 8.23 12.79
CA PRO A 338 -12.22 8.89 12.17
C PRO A 338 -12.60 9.64 10.90
N VAL A 339 -11.94 10.78 10.72
CA VAL A 339 -12.03 11.67 9.55
C VAL A 339 -10.62 11.96 9.05
N ALA A 340 -10.42 12.02 7.74
CA ALA A 340 -9.15 12.45 7.15
C ALA A 340 -9.37 13.15 5.81
N ASP A 341 -8.39 13.94 5.37
CA ASP A 341 -8.49 14.71 4.12
C ASP A 341 -8.48 13.79 2.89
N THR A 342 -7.78 12.66 2.94
CA THR A 342 -7.73 11.69 1.85
C THR A 342 -8.13 10.28 2.28
N MET A 343 -8.64 9.47 1.34
CA MET A 343 -8.91 8.05 1.58
C MET A 343 -7.66 7.24 1.97
N GLY A 344 -6.49 7.64 1.46
CA GLY A 344 -5.23 6.99 1.83
C GLY A 344 -4.86 7.24 3.29
N GLU A 345 -4.99 8.48 3.76
CA GLU A 345 -4.75 8.85 5.16
C GLU A 345 -5.75 8.19 6.10
N LEU A 346 -7.06 8.23 5.76
CA LEU A 346 -8.09 7.54 6.53
C LEU A 346 -7.78 6.05 6.63
N GLY A 347 -7.44 5.43 5.51
CA GLY A 347 -7.09 4.01 5.45
C GLY A 347 -5.90 3.68 6.35
N LEU A 348 -4.82 4.47 6.30
CA LEU A 348 -3.64 4.26 7.12
C LEU A 348 -3.92 4.46 8.62
N ALA A 349 -4.74 5.45 8.99
CA ALA A 349 -5.16 5.66 10.38
C ALA A 349 -5.93 4.45 10.91
N VAL A 350 -6.90 3.94 10.14
CA VAL A 350 -7.64 2.72 10.48
C VAL A 350 -6.71 1.51 10.59
N ALA A 351 -5.83 1.30 9.61
CA ALA A 351 -4.93 0.15 9.59
C ALA A 351 -3.94 0.12 10.77
N GLN A 352 -3.51 1.29 11.27
CA GLN A 352 -2.63 1.39 12.42
C GLN A 352 -3.27 0.87 13.72
N THR A 353 -4.61 0.90 13.84
CA THR A 353 -5.31 0.35 15.01
C THR A 353 -5.19 -1.17 15.13
N MET A 354 -4.93 -1.86 14.02
CA MET A 354 -4.84 -3.33 13.94
C MET A 354 -3.42 -3.85 13.67
N ALA A 355 -2.46 -2.95 13.45
CA ALA A 355 -1.08 -3.34 13.16
C ALA A 355 -0.35 -3.80 14.43
N SER A 356 0.36 -4.92 14.35
CA SER A 356 1.23 -5.38 15.44
C SER A 356 2.54 -4.60 15.45
N GLN A 357 3.05 -4.32 16.65
CA GLN A 357 4.38 -3.76 16.87
C GLN A 357 5.45 -4.84 17.08
N GLU A 358 5.05 -6.02 17.57
CA GLU A 358 5.97 -7.12 17.87
C GLU A 358 5.34 -8.48 17.50
N PRO A 359 5.68 -9.05 16.33
CA PRO A 359 6.55 -8.49 15.30
C PRO A 359 5.92 -7.27 14.62
N GLN A 360 6.75 -6.40 14.07
CA GLN A 360 6.26 -5.23 13.34
C GLN A 360 5.53 -5.66 12.07
N SER A 361 4.25 -5.31 11.98
CA SER A 361 3.46 -5.54 10.77
C SER A 361 3.88 -4.63 9.62
N SER A 362 3.82 -5.16 8.40
CA SER A 362 3.91 -4.40 7.16
C SER A 362 2.50 -3.96 6.74
N VAL A 363 2.25 -2.64 6.75
CA VAL A 363 1.00 -2.05 6.28
C VAL A 363 1.18 -1.56 4.84
N VAL A 364 0.36 -2.07 3.92
CA VAL A 364 0.48 -1.83 2.48
C VAL A 364 -0.86 -1.44 1.89
N VAL A 365 -0.94 -0.29 1.22
CA VAL A 365 -2.12 0.09 0.42
C VAL A 365 -2.15 -0.79 -0.84
N SER A 366 -3.01 -1.80 -0.84
CA SER A 366 -3.07 -2.86 -1.86
C SER A 366 -4.08 -2.57 -2.98
N GLY A 367 -5.01 -1.64 -2.76
CA GLY A 367 -5.90 -1.08 -3.79
C GLY A 367 -5.86 0.43 -3.80
N ALA A 368 -6.01 1.07 -4.97
CA ALA A 368 -5.87 2.52 -5.01
C ALA A 368 -6.98 3.17 -4.17
N PRO A 369 -6.63 4.18 -3.37
CA PRO A 369 -7.62 5.00 -2.70
C PRO A 369 -8.38 5.81 -3.75
N GLY A 370 -9.71 5.82 -3.68
CA GLY A 370 -10.52 6.59 -4.61
C GLY A 370 -12.01 6.51 -4.32
N LEU A 371 -12.82 7.11 -5.19
CA LEU A 371 -14.27 7.02 -5.15
C LEU A 371 -14.78 5.80 -5.94
N SER A 372 -15.79 5.14 -5.39
CA SER A 372 -16.57 4.10 -6.05
C SER A 372 -18.05 4.46 -5.94
N GLY A 373 -18.53 5.23 -6.92
CA GLY A 373 -19.84 5.88 -6.83
C GLY A 373 -19.79 7.06 -5.85
N ASP A 374 -20.66 7.04 -4.85
CA ASP A 374 -20.79 8.06 -3.79
C ASP A 374 -19.99 7.74 -2.52
N LEU A 375 -19.20 6.65 -2.52
CA LEU A 375 -18.39 6.23 -1.39
C LEU A 375 -16.91 6.26 -1.73
N GLY A 376 -16.09 6.75 -0.79
CA GLY A 376 -14.66 6.51 -0.79
C GLY A 376 -14.37 5.05 -0.45
N ARG A 377 -13.39 4.45 -1.13
CA ARG A 377 -12.93 3.08 -0.89
C ARG A 377 -11.40 3.02 -0.92
N VAL A 378 -10.83 2.24 -0.01
CA VAL A 378 -9.41 1.86 -0.02
C VAL A 378 -9.25 0.43 0.49
N THR A 379 -8.27 -0.30 -0.06
CA THR A 379 -7.92 -1.65 0.41
C THR A 379 -6.50 -1.63 0.97
N ILE A 380 -6.34 -2.16 2.18
CA ILE A 380 -5.05 -2.21 2.87
C ILE A 380 -4.77 -3.63 3.36
N ASP A 381 -3.57 -4.11 3.09
CA ASP A 381 -3.06 -5.36 3.65
C ASP A 381 -2.15 -5.05 4.84
N ILE A 382 -2.41 -5.70 5.97
CA ILE A 382 -1.58 -5.70 7.17
C ILE A 382 -0.98 -7.11 7.26
N VAL A 383 0.33 -7.24 7.08
CA VAL A 383 1.00 -8.54 7.02
C VAL A 383 2.02 -8.65 8.15
N GLY A 384 2.03 -9.79 8.85
CA GLY A 384 2.96 -10.09 9.94
C GLY A 384 2.43 -9.65 11.31
N ILE A 385 1.43 -10.36 11.83
CA ILE A 385 0.82 -10.07 13.15
C ILE A 385 1.33 -10.98 14.28
N GLY A 386 2.30 -11.87 13.99
CA GLY A 386 2.96 -12.71 15.01
C GLY A 386 2.26 -14.03 15.35
N ASP A 387 1.09 -14.28 14.77
CA ASP A 387 0.36 -15.54 14.86
C ASP A 387 0.85 -16.53 13.79
N ASP A 388 0.94 -17.82 14.12
CA ASP A 388 1.48 -18.85 13.22
C ASP A 388 0.44 -19.46 12.26
N SER A 389 -0.85 -19.21 12.51
CA SER A 389 -1.98 -19.54 11.63
C SER A 389 -2.43 -18.33 10.83
N VAL A 390 -2.46 -17.15 11.45
CA VAL A 390 -2.88 -15.89 10.84
C VAL A 390 -1.69 -15.08 10.37
N ARG A 391 -1.58 -14.97 9.04
CA ARG A 391 -0.57 -14.14 8.38
C ARG A 391 -0.80 -12.65 8.62
N GLY A 392 -2.06 -12.23 8.68
CA GLY A 392 -2.44 -10.84 8.87
C GLY A 392 -3.89 -10.55 8.49
N PHE A 393 -4.17 -9.32 8.06
CA PHE A 393 -5.50 -8.87 7.71
C PHE A 393 -5.51 -8.13 6.38
N ARG A 394 -6.63 -8.22 5.68
CA ARG A 394 -6.97 -7.32 4.59
C ARG A 394 -8.19 -6.51 5.00
N LEU A 395 -8.04 -5.19 4.97
CA LEU A 395 -9.08 -4.24 5.27
C LEU A 395 -9.64 -3.68 3.96
N VAL A 396 -10.97 -3.69 3.82
CA VAL A 396 -11.69 -2.90 2.83
C VAL A 396 -12.42 -1.81 3.59
N ILE A 397 -12.01 -0.57 3.38
CA ILE A 397 -12.47 0.58 4.16
C ILE A 397 -13.35 1.43 3.25
N PHE A 398 -14.55 1.72 3.73
CA PHE A 398 -15.53 2.57 3.07
C PHE A 398 -15.74 3.85 3.86
N ALA A 399 -15.89 4.97 3.17
CA ALA A 399 -16.08 6.28 3.79
C ALA A 399 -17.06 7.14 2.98
N HIS A 400 -17.72 8.07 3.68
CA HIS A 400 -18.50 9.11 3.05
C HIS A 400 -17.60 10.31 2.75
N PRO A 401 -17.54 10.81 1.50
CA PRO A 401 -16.96 12.12 1.23
C PRO A 401 -17.85 13.23 1.84
N ALA A 402 -17.28 14.39 2.13
CA ALA A 402 -18.02 15.55 2.63
C ALA A 402 -19.15 16.00 1.67
N GLU A 403 -20.25 16.55 2.17
CA GLU A 403 -21.44 16.86 1.33
C GLU A 403 -21.16 17.76 0.12
N ASN A 404 -20.12 18.61 0.19
CA ASN A 404 -19.71 19.54 -0.85
C ASN A 404 -18.52 19.05 -1.70
N TRP A 405 -18.28 17.74 -1.73
CA TRP A 405 -17.18 17.14 -2.48
C TRP A 405 -17.28 17.38 -3.99
N THR A 406 -16.13 17.44 -4.65
CA THR A 406 -16.03 17.47 -6.12
C THR A 406 -15.18 16.31 -6.61
N GLU A 407 -15.31 15.93 -7.88
CA GLU A 407 -14.52 14.82 -8.44
C GLU A 407 -13.00 15.05 -8.32
N ASP A 408 -12.57 16.32 -8.40
CA ASP A 408 -11.16 16.71 -8.25
C ASP A 408 -10.72 16.90 -6.78
N ASP A 409 -11.67 17.08 -5.86
CA ASP A 409 -11.42 17.26 -4.43
C ASP A 409 -12.51 16.53 -3.62
N PRO A 410 -12.37 15.20 -3.44
CA PRO A 410 -13.42 14.39 -2.85
C PRO A 410 -13.42 14.39 -1.32
N GLY A 411 -12.46 15.06 -0.68
CA GLY A 411 -12.29 15.08 0.77
C GLY A 411 -13.06 16.22 1.48
N PRO A 412 -13.08 16.22 2.82
CA PRO A 412 -12.60 15.15 3.71
C PRO A 412 -13.51 13.91 3.67
N PHE A 413 -12.99 12.78 4.15
CA PHE A 413 -13.67 11.50 4.23
C PHE A 413 -13.96 11.12 5.68
N THR A 414 -15.21 10.74 5.98
CA THR A 414 -15.64 10.21 7.27
C THR A 414 -15.87 8.71 7.18
N LEU A 415 -15.27 7.92 8.08
CA LEU A 415 -15.41 6.46 8.07
C LEU A 415 -16.88 6.03 8.10
N LYS A 416 -17.23 5.08 7.23
CA LYS A 416 -18.54 4.44 7.19
C LYS A 416 -18.47 3.02 7.73
N SER A 417 -17.57 2.21 7.18
CA SER A 417 -17.40 0.82 7.60
C SER A 417 -16.01 0.27 7.28
N VAL A 418 -15.61 -0.76 8.03
CA VAL A 418 -14.36 -1.51 7.85
C VAL A 418 -14.69 -2.99 7.75
N GLU A 419 -14.49 -3.58 6.58
CA GLU A 419 -14.56 -5.03 6.41
C GLU A 419 -13.15 -5.61 6.59
N ARG A 420 -12.98 -6.47 7.60
CA ARG A 420 -11.73 -7.18 7.88
C ARG A 420 -11.81 -8.60 7.36
N THR A 421 -10.93 -8.98 6.45
CA THR A 421 -10.74 -10.36 6.01
C THR A 421 -9.45 -10.91 6.61
N VAL A 422 -9.51 -12.07 7.26
CA VAL A 422 -8.33 -12.74 7.81
C VAL A 422 -7.48 -13.28 6.67
N LEU A 423 -6.17 -13.03 6.70
CA LEU A 423 -5.20 -13.61 5.77
C LEU A 423 -4.55 -14.80 6.46
N CYS A 424 -4.84 -16.01 6.00
CA CYS A 424 -4.26 -17.23 6.56
C CYS A 424 -2.91 -17.54 5.91
N HIS A 425 -2.03 -18.19 6.67
CA HIS A 425 -0.80 -18.73 6.10
C HIS A 425 -1.14 -19.76 5.00
N SER A 426 -0.57 -19.56 3.81
CA SER A 426 -0.88 -20.38 2.62
C SER A 426 -0.64 -21.88 2.82
N HIS A 427 0.29 -22.26 3.70
CA HIS A 427 0.66 -23.66 3.95
C HIS A 427 -0.12 -24.35 5.08
N ARG A 428 -0.98 -23.62 5.81
CA ARG A 428 -1.79 -24.19 6.91
C ARG A 428 -3.18 -24.62 6.49
N GLY A 429 -3.73 -23.98 5.45
CA GLY A 429 -5.11 -24.21 5.03
C GLY A 429 -6.11 -23.34 5.78
N VAL A 430 -7.35 -23.38 5.28
CA VAL A 430 -8.49 -22.67 5.85
C VAL A 430 -9.62 -23.67 6.01
N SER A 431 -10.30 -23.65 7.15
CA SER A 431 -11.49 -24.47 7.39
C SER A 431 -12.65 -24.03 6.49
N ALA A 432 -13.71 -24.85 6.42
CA ALA A 432 -14.93 -24.48 5.70
C ALA A 432 -15.59 -23.20 6.25
N ASP A 433 -15.40 -22.92 7.55
CA ASP A 433 -15.91 -21.74 8.23
C ASP A 433 -15.00 -20.50 8.09
N GLY A 434 -13.90 -20.61 7.33
CA GLY A 434 -12.97 -19.49 7.11
C GLY A 434 -11.93 -19.31 8.23
N VAL A 435 -11.75 -20.30 9.11
CA VAL A 435 -10.76 -20.24 10.20
C VAL A 435 -9.39 -20.70 9.69
N CYS A 436 -8.33 -19.97 10.04
CA CYS A 436 -6.96 -20.38 9.73
C CYS A 436 -6.54 -21.56 10.62
N ASN A 437 -5.94 -22.60 10.04
CA ASN A 437 -5.53 -23.81 10.76
C ASN A 437 -4.10 -23.80 11.29
#